data_AF-A0A960BPQ2-F1
#
_entry.id   AF-A0A960BPQ2-F1
#
_cell.length_a   1.000
_cell.length_b   1.000
_cell.length_c   1.000
_cell.angle_alpha   90.00
_cell.angle_beta   90.00
_cell.angle_gamma   90.00
#
_symmetry.space_group_name_H-M   'P 1'
#
loop_
_entity.id
_entity.type
_entity.pdbx_description
1 polymer ?
#
loop_
_entity_poly.entity_id
_entity_poly.type
_entity_poly.pdbx_seq_one_letter_code
_entity_poly.pdbx_strand_id
1 'polypeptide(L)'
;MTDQVMAEQIRKDFVANASHELRTPLTLILGYIETLREGVDGDPEFIAKCLGIMEKHGQRIVRIIDDMLTISRLEGTSGILNIEPFPVRDCVQDAVDRLAPILEGRDTQVILDFPDSGGIINGDRF
;
A
#
# COMPACT_ATOMS: atom_id res chain seq x y z
N MET A 1 9.71 29.96 13.08
CA MET A 1 8.23 29.95 13.21
C MET A 1 7.53 29.39 11.97
N THR A 2 8.08 29.54 10.76
CA THR A 2 7.49 29.00 9.52
C THR A 2 7.53 27.48 9.43
N ASP A 3 8.61 26.82 9.86
CA ASP A 3 8.79 25.37 9.63
C ASP A 3 7.85 24.51 10.50
N GLN A 4 7.62 24.91 11.75
CA GLN A 4 6.73 24.20 12.67
C GLN A 4 5.25 24.33 12.24
N VAL A 5 4.86 25.51 11.76
CA VAL A 5 3.50 25.75 11.23
C VAL A 5 3.30 24.96 9.93
N MET A 6 4.32 24.87 9.09
CA MET A 6 4.26 24.12 7.84
C MET A 6 4.17 22.61 8.08
N ALA A 7 4.97 22.07 9.02
CA ALA A 7 4.88 20.66 9.43
C ALA A 7 3.50 20.32 10.01
N GLU A 8 2.93 21.21 10.82
CA GLU A 8 1.61 20.99 11.40
C GLU A 8 0.48 21.05 10.35
N GLN A 9 0.62 21.91 9.34
CA GLN A 9 -0.30 21.98 8.21
C GLN A 9 -0.23 20.71 7.35
N ILE A 10 0.97 20.23 7.03
CA ILE A 10 1.19 18.96 6.30
C ILE A 10 0.52 17.80 7.06
N ARG A 11 0.67 17.75 8.38
CA ARG A 11 0.04 16.72 9.21
C ARG A 11 -1.49 16.78 9.15
N LYS A 12 -2.07 17.98 9.22
CA LYS A 12 -3.53 18.18 9.11
C LYS A 12 -4.04 17.76 7.74
N ASP A 13 -3.35 18.14 6.67
CA ASP A 13 -3.72 17.80 5.31
C ASP A 13 -3.61 16.29 5.07
N PHE A 14 -2.59 15.63 5.64
CA PHE A 14 -2.44 14.18 5.59
C PHE A 14 -3.61 13.45 6.27
N VAL A 15 -3.98 13.84 7.50
CA VAL A 15 -5.11 13.23 8.22
C VAL A 15 -6.44 13.48 7.52
N ALA A 16 -6.64 14.68 6.97
CA ALA A 16 -7.83 15.00 6.20
C ALA A 16 -7.94 14.12 4.94
N ASN A 17 -6.85 14.04 4.16
CA ASN A 17 -6.80 13.22 2.95
C ASN A 17 -7.05 11.74 3.27
N ALA A 18 -6.40 11.18 4.29
CA ALA A 18 -6.62 9.81 4.72
C ALA A 18 -8.09 9.57 5.15
N SER A 19 -8.69 10.51 5.89
CA SER A 19 -10.10 10.41 6.31
C SER A 19 -11.05 10.40 5.11
N HIS A 20 -10.78 11.22 4.10
CA HIS A 20 -11.56 11.23 2.85
C HIS A 20 -11.38 9.93 2.06
N GLU A 21 -10.14 9.45 1.94
CA GLU A 21 -9.81 8.21 1.25
C GLU A 21 -10.35 6.95 1.93
N LEU A 22 -10.56 6.99 3.25
CA LEU A 22 -11.23 5.93 4.00
C LEU A 22 -12.76 5.99 3.87
N ARG A 23 -13.34 7.20 3.81
CA ARG A 23 -14.79 7.39 3.73
C ARG A 23 -15.37 6.79 2.47
N THR A 24 -14.76 7.03 1.31
CA THR A 24 -15.26 6.53 0.01
C THR A 24 -15.39 5.00 -0.04
N PRO A 25 -14.36 4.18 0.25
CA PRO A 25 -14.50 2.72 0.25
C PRO A 25 -15.48 2.24 1.31
N LEU A 26 -15.54 2.88 2.48
CA LEU A 26 -16.50 2.51 3.53
C LEU A 26 -17.94 2.76 3.11
N THR A 27 -18.23 3.91 2.49
CA THR A 27 -19.57 4.22 1.95
C THR A 27 -19.99 3.21 0.90
N LEU A 28 -19.08 2.78 0.01
CA LEU A 28 -19.37 1.74 -0.97
C LEU A 28 -19.69 0.39 -0.31
N ILE A 29 -18.89 -0.04 0.67
CA ILE A 29 -19.14 -1.27 1.42
C ILE A 29 -20.53 -1.23 2.07
N LEU A 30 -20.87 -0.13 2.74
CA LEU A 30 -22.17 0.04 3.39
C LEU A 30 -23.33 0.01 2.38
N GLY A 31 -23.19 0.67 1.23
CA GLY A 31 -24.21 0.65 0.17
C GLY A 31 -24.45 -0.74 -0.42
N TYR A 32 -23.41 -1.56 -0.57
CA TYR A 32 -23.57 -2.96 -0.99
C TYR A 32 -24.22 -3.82 0.10
N ILE A 33 -23.90 -3.59 1.38
CA ILE A 33 -24.58 -4.25 2.51
C ILE A 33 -26.07 -3.91 2.49
N GLU A 34 -26.43 -2.64 2.29
CA GLU A 34 -27.83 -2.19 2.20
C GLU A 34 -28.54 -2.86 1.02
N THR A 35 -27.91 -2.87 -0.16
CA THR A 35 -28.43 -3.53 -1.37
C THR A 35 -28.69 -5.02 -1.14
N LEU A 36 -27.77 -5.74 -0.47
CA LEU A 36 -27.93 -7.15 -0.15
C LEU A 36 -29.04 -7.39 0.88
N ARG A 37 -29.26 -6.45 1.81
CA ARG A 37 -30.32 -6.53 2.82
C ARG A 37 -31.71 -6.25 2.25
N GLU A 38 -31.82 -5.39 1.25
CA GLU A 38 -33.10 -5.04 0.59
C GLU A 38 -33.61 -6.13 -0.35
N GLY A 39 -32.82 -7.18 -0.59
CA GLY A 39 -33.28 -8.43 -1.19
C GLY A 39 -33.26 -8.42 -2.71
N VAL A 40 -32.06 -8.33 -3.30
CA VAL A 40 -31.85 -8.66 -4.72
C VAL A 40 -31.99 -10.19 -4.90
N ASP A 41 -33.22 -10.67 -5.06
CA ASP A 41 -33.71 -11.99 -5.54
C ASP A 41 -32.91 -13.29 -5.24
N GLY A 42 -31.96 -13.29 -4.31
CA GLY A 42 -31.13 -14.45 -3.99
C GLY A 42 -30.22 -14.89 -5.13
N ASP A 43 -29.95 -14.06 -6.14
CA ASP A 43 -29.04 -14.39 -7.24
C ASP A 43 -27.61 -14.62 -6.70
N PRO A 44 -27.10 -15.86 -6.72
CA PRO A 44 -25.78 -16.17 -6.18
C PRO A 44 -24.65 -15.43 -6.90
N GLU A 45 -24.80 -15.14 -8.19
CA GLU A 45 -23.77 -14.45 -8.98
C GLU A 45 -23.66 -12.99 -8.58
N PHE A 46 -24.81 -12.31 -8.42
CA PHE A 46 -24.86 -10.94 -7.91
C PHE A 46 -24.27 -10.84 -6.49
N ILE A 47 -24.64 -11.76 -5.59
CA ILE A 47 -24.11 -11.79 -4.22
C ILE A 47 -22.59 -11.95 -4.23
N ALA A 48 -22.06 -12.88 -5.02
CA ALA A 48 -20.61 -13.09 -5.15
C ALA A 48 -19.90 -11.83 -5.65
N LYS A 49 -20.48 -11.12 -6.63
CA LYS A 49 -19.94 -9.85 -7.14
C LYS A 49 -19.93 -8.77 -6.06
N CYS A 50 -21.00 -8.61 -5.30
CA CYS A 50 -21.07 -7.66 -4.19
C CYS A 50 -19.99 -7.95 -3.14
N LEU A 51 -19.86 -9.22 -2.72
CA LEU A 51 -18.84 -9.64 -1.76
C LEU A 51 -17.42 -9.35 -2.27
N GLY A 52 -17.13 -9.63 -3.55
CA GLY A 52 -15.82 -9.34 -4.14
C GLY A 52 -15.52 -7.83 -4.20
N ILE A 53 -16.52 -6.99 -4.46
CA ILE A 53 -16.35 -5.52 -4.42
C ILE A 53 -16.09 -5.06 -2.98
N MET A 54 -16.87 -5.55 -2.03
CA MET A 54 -16.70 -5.22 -0.61
C MET A 54 -15.31 -5.64 -0.09
N GLU A 55 -14.85 -6.84 -0.43
CA GLU A 55 -13.51 -7.33 -0.08
C GLU A 55 -12.43 -6.42 -0.64
N LYS A 56 -12.50 -6.07 -1.93
CA LYS A 56 -11.53 -5.17 -2.57
C LYS A 56 -11.44 -3.82 -1.86
N HIS A 57 -12.58 -3.26 -1.45
CA HIS A 57 -12.61 -2.00 -0.71
C HIS A 57 -12.12 -2.15 0.74
N GLY A 58 -12.40 -3.28 1.39
CA GLY A 58 -11.85 -3.61 2.71
C GLY A 58 -10.32 -3.69 2.68
N GLN A 59 -9.75 -4.39 1.70
CA GLN A 59 -8.30 -4.46 1.49
C GLN A 59 -7.69 -3.08 1.16
N ARG A 60 -8.44 -2.19 0.49
CA ARG A 60 -7.99 -0.81 0.29
C ARG A 60 -7.90 -0.04 1.62
N ILE A 61 -8.90 -0.17 2.48
CA ILE A 61 -8.91 0.47 3.82
C ILE A 61 -7.71 -0.01 4.65
N VAL A 62 -7.43 -1.32 4.66
CA VAL A 62 -6.27 -1.89 5.37
C VAL A 62 -4.97 -1.25 4.90
N ARG A 63 -4.74 -1.15 3.58
CA ARG A 63 -3.53 -0.50 3.03
C ARG A 63 -3.39 0.96 3.45
N ILE A 64 -4.47 1.73 3.42
CA ILE A 64 -4.44 3.14 3.88
C ILE A 64 -4.03 3.21 5.35
N ILE A 65 -4.55 2.32 6.20
CA ILE A 65 -4.18 2.25 7.63
C ILE A 65 -2.69 1.88 7.79
N ASP A 66 -2.20 0.89 7.04
CA ASP A 66 -0.79 0.47 7.08
C ASP A 66 0.16 1.60 6.65
N ASP A 67 -0.21 2.36 5.61
CA ASP A 67 0.54 3.54 5.15
C ASP A 67 0.57 4.62 6.24
N MET A 68 -0.57 4.90 6.90
CA MET A 68 -0.64 5.84 8.02
C MET A 68 0.23 5.42 9.19
N LEU A 69 0.21 4.14 9.57
CA LEU A 69 1.05 3.61 10.65
C LEU A 69 2.53 3.69 10.29
N THR A 70 2.88 3.47 9.01
CA THR A 70 4.25 3.59 8.51
C THR A 70 4.74 5.03 8.58
N ILE A 71 3.93 5.99 8.15
CA ILE A 71 4.27 7.41 8.25
C ILE A 71 4.40 7.83 9.72
N SER A 72 3.47 7.42 10.59
CA SER A 72 3.54 7.71 12.02
C SER A 72 4.81 7.15 12.67
N ARG A 73 5.27 5.97 12.26
CA ARG A 73 6.57 5.42 12.67
C ARG A 73 7.72 6.29 12.16
N LEU A 74 7.72 6.68 10.89
CA LEU A 74 8.77 7.53 10.33
C LEU A 74 8.85 8.92 10.98
N GLU A 75 7.72 9.49 11.42
CA GLU A 75 7.69 10.76 12.15
C GLU A 75 8.09 10.62 13.62
N GLY A 76 7.69 9.52 14.28
CA GLY A 76 7.94 9.29 15.71
C GLY A 76 9.33 8.71 16.00
N THR A 77 9.91 8.01 15.03
CA THR A 77 11.29 7.54 15.12
C THR A 77 12.17 8.66 14.56
N SER A 78 13.02 9.26 15.41
CA SER A 78 14.32 9.76 14.93
C SER A 78 15.16 8.55 14.49
N GLY A 79 14.63 7.74 13.57
CA GLY A 79 15.17 6.46 13.17
C GLY A 79 16.57 6.71 12.67
N ILE A 80 17.55 6.21 13.42
CA ILE A 80 18.92 6.22 12.96
C ILE A 80 18.92 5.25 11.79
N LEU A 81 18.85 5.80 10.58
CA LEU A 81 19.02 5.01 9.37
C LEU A 81 20.37 4.30 9.48
N ASN A 82 20.38 2.98 9.33
CA ASN A 82 21.62 2.23 9.31
C ASN A 82 22.24 2.34 7.92
N ILE A 83 22.84 3.50 7.66
CA ILE A 83 23.43 3.81 6.35
C ILE A 83 24.71 3.00 6.16
N GLU A 84 24.62 1.94 5.36
CA GLU A 84 25.74 1.08 5.02
C GLU A 84 25.82 0.86 3.50
N PRO A 85 27.01 0.60 2.94
CA PRO A 85 27.15 0.25 1.54
C PRO A 85 26.53 -1.13 1.29
N PHE A 86 25.59 -1.21 0.34
CA PHE A 86 25.00 -2.48 -0.09
C PHE A 86 24.89 -2.56 -1.62
N PRO A 87 24.96 -3.76 -2.21
CA PRO A 87 24.72 -3.96 -3.64
C PRO A 87 23.23 -3.78 -3.95
N VAL A 88 22.88 -2.84 -4.81
CA VAL A 88 21.46 -2.62 -5.23
C VAL A 88 20.87 -3.87 -5.87
N ARG A 89 21.71 -4.66 -6.54
CA ARG A 89 21.32 -5.94 -7.15
C ARG A 89 20.56 -6.84 -6.16
N ASP A 90 21.03 -6.95 -4.91
CA ASP A 90 20.42 -7.83 -3.93
C ASP A 90 19.01 -7.36 -3.56
N CYS A 91 18.81 -6.05 -3.38
CA CYS A 91 17.50 -5.49 -3.07
C CYS A 91 16.49 -5.69 -4.21
N VAL A 92 16.94 -5.56 -5.45
CA VAL A 92 16.10 -5.79 -6.62
C VAL A 92 15.81 -7.28 -6.79
N GLN A 93 16.77 -8.16 -6.52
CA GLN A 93 16.54 -9.61 -6.52
C GLN A 93 15.50 -10.01 -5.46
N ASP A 94 15.63 -9.50 -4.23
CA ASP A 94 14.66 -9.73 -3.15
C ASP A 94 13.23 -9.30 -3.57
N ALA A 95 13.11 -8.18 -4.30
CA ALA A 95 11.83 -7.72 -4.83
C ALA A 95 11.29 -8.64 -5.94
N VAL A 96 12.15 -9.09 -6.87
CA VAL A 96 11.76 -10.03 -7.94
C VAL A 96 11.30 -11.37 -7.35
N ASP A 97 12.02 -11.90 -6.36
CA ASP A 97 11.68 -13.17 -5.72
C ASP A 97 10.32 -13.10 -5.00
N ARG A 98 10.00 -11.96 -4.38
CA ARG A 98 8.67 -11.70 -3.80
C ARG A 98 7.56 -11.60 -4.85
N LEU A 99 7.89 -11.13 -6.05
CA LEU A 99 6.95 -11.04 -7.17
C LEU A 99 6.82 -12.35 -7.93
N ALA A 100 7.77 -13.29 -7.81
CA ALA A 100 7.78 -14.54 -8.55
C ALA A 100 6.45 -15.31 -8.49
N PRO A 101 5.78 -15.48 -7.32
CA PRO A 101 4.48 -16.16 -7.26
C PRO A 101 3.35 -15.45 -8.02
N ILE A 102 3.44 -14.13 -8.21
CA ILE A 102 2.47 -13.33 -8.97
C ILE A 102 2.72 -13.45 -10.48
N LEU A 103 3.98 -13.66 -10.85
CA LEU A 103 4.44 -13.83 -12.22
C LEU A 103 4.22 -15.27 -12.72
N GLU A 104 4.14 -16.25 -11.81
CA GLU A 104 3.76 -17.62 -12.13
C GLU A 104 2.40 -17.67 -12.87
N GLY A 105 2.40 -18.28 -14.07
CA GLY A 105 1.21 -18.41 -14.91
C GLY A 105 0.93 -17.23 -15.85
N ARG A 106 1.81 -16.21 -15.88
CA ARG A 106 1.77 -15.13 -16.88
C ARG A 106 2.88 -15.30 -17.89
N ASP A 107 2.63 -14.91 -19.15
CA ASP A 107 3.67 -14.82 -20.18
C ASP A 107 4.47 -13.51 -19.98
N THR A 108 5.25 -13.46 -18.90
CA THR A 108 6.02 -12.28 -18.51
C THR A 108 7.43 -12.68 -18.09
N GLN A 109 8.41 -12.04 -18.70
CA GLN A 109 9.83 -12.22 -18.36
C GLN A 109 10.35 -10.96 -17.66
N VAL A 110 11.03 -11.14 -16.53
CA VAL A 110 11.74 -10.06 -15.83
C VAL A 110 13.23 -10.22 -16.11
N ILE A 111 13.85 -9.21 -16.70
CA ILE A 111 15.28 -9.17 -17.00
C ILE A 111 15.94 -8.15 -16.08
N LEU A 112 16.90 -8.61 -15.30
CA LEU A 112 17.71 -7.78 -14.43
C LEU A 112 19.02 -7.43 -15.12
N ASP A 113 19.09 -6.22 -15.68
CA ASP A 113 20.30 -5.68 -16.30
C ASP A 113 21.02 -4.74 -15.33
N PHE A 114 22.22 -5.13 -14.94
CA PHE A 114 23.03 -4.46 -13.93
C PHE A 114 24.47 -4.40 -14.39
N PRO A 115 25.20 -3.31 -14.11
CA PRO A 115 26.63 -3.26 -14.40
C PRO A 115 27.39 -4.35 -13.62
N ASP A 116 28.52 -4.80 -14.18
CA ASP A 116 29.39 -5.80 -13.55
C ASP A 116 29.87 -5.37 -12.15
N SER A 117 29.93 -4.06 -11.91
CA SER A 117 30.26 -3.48 -10.61
C SER A 117 29.18 -3.65 -9.53
N GLY A 118 28.03 -4.25 -9.86
CA GLY A 118 26.96 -4.58 -8.91
C GLY A 118 26.17 -3.39 -8.36
N GLY A 119 26.58 -2.15 -8.68
CA GLY A 119 25.90 -0.91 -8.28
C GLY A 119 25.79 -0.77 -6.76
N ILE A 120 26.91 -0.59 -6.07
CA ILE A 120 26.92 -0.35 -4.62
C ILE A 120 26.38 1.05 -4.34
N ILE A 121 25.41 1.16 -3.43
CA ILE A 121 24.91 2.44 -2.91
C ILE A 121 25.01 2.46 -1.38
N ASN A 122 25.11 3.67 -0.81
CA ASN A 122 24.95 3.87 0.63
C ASN A 122 23.49 4.18 0.92
N GLY A 123 22.88 3.40 1.81
CA GLY A 123 21.51 3.62 2.24
C GLY A 123 21.15 2.69 3.37
N ASP A 124 19.90 2.74 3.80
CA ASP A 124 19.36 1.76 4.74
C ASP A 124 18.70 0.63 3.95
N ARG A 125 19.16 -0.60 4.17
CA ARG A 125 18.60 -1.79 3.51
C ARG A 125 17.41 -2.38 4.27
N PHE A 126 17.22 -2.06 5.55
CA PHE A 126 16.25 -2.74 6.43
C PHE A 126 15.30 -1.80 7.18
#